data_AF-B0T9S9-F1
#
_entry.id   AF-B0T9S9-F1
#
_cell.length_a   1.000
_cell.length_b   1.000
_cell.length_c   1.000
_cell.angle_alpha   90.00
_cell.angle_beta   90.00
_cell.angle_gamma   90.00
#
_symmetry.space_group_name_H-M   'P 1'
#
loop_
_entity.id
_entity.type
_entity.pdbx_description
1 polymer ?
#
loop_
_entity_poly.entity_id
_entity_poly.type
_entity_poly.pdbx_seq_one_letter_code
_entity_poly.pdbx_strand_id
1 'polypeptide(L)'
;MTKDLGSPPGQPDPSAKTSEEAWIVGSNPEQAIRMRSLSVYLSNGGALKDVRLVEGEDERWTMFVRLINRPGEYRLNLFKSDQPKTYRDVDLAIATVRDDFGYYGSITLATEQRPKIGKAQAGPTTDSDED
;
A
#
# COMPACT_ATOMS: atom_id res chain seq x y z
N MET A 1 -5.14 -43.00 -41.24
CA MET A 1 -6.08 -41.87 -41.07
C MET A 1 -6.95 -42.16 -39.83
N THR A 2 -6.68 -41.50 -38.70
CA THR A 2 -7.53 -40.46 -38.03
C THR A 2 -8.83 -41.02 -37.42
N LYS A 3 -9.33 -40.69 -36.22
CA LYS A 3 -9.03 -39.84 -35.05
C LYS A 3 -10.14 -40.21 -34.01
N ASP A 4 -9.86 -40.30 -32.70
CA ASP A 4 -10.36 -39.41 -31.61
C ASP A 4 -11.90 -39.26 -31.49
N LEU A 5 -12.58 -39.12 -30.35
CA LEU A 5 -12.25 -38.85 -28.94
C LEU A 5 -13.55 -39.10 -28.14
N GLY A 6 -13.40 -39.53 -26.88
CA GLY A 6 -14.50 -39.85 -25.96
C GLY A 6 -15.31 -38.64 -25.49
N SER A 7 -16.52 -38.93 -25.04
CA SER A 7 -17.51 -38.01 -24.46
C SER A 7 -17.00 -37.28 -23.21
N PRO A 8 -17.43 -36.03 -22.95
CA PRO A 8 -17.24 -35.39 -21.65
C PRO A 8 -18.43 -35.69 -20.72
N PRO A 9 -18.19 -35.80 -19.41
CA PRO A 9 -19.17 -35.31 -18.45
C PRO A 9 -18.48 -34.40 -17.43
N GLY A 10 -18.92 -33.14 -17.38
CA GLY A 10 -18.48 -32.17 -16.39
C GLY A 10 -19.65 -31.27 -16.02
N GLN A 11 -20.36 -31.66 -14.98
CA GLN A 11 -21.45 -30.90 -14.35
C GLN A 11 -20.89 -29.60 -13.70
N PRO A 12 -21.68 -28.50 -13.60
CA PRO A 12 -21.16 -27.17 -13.28
C PRO A 12 -21.07 -26.86 -11.77
N ASP A 13 -20.15 -25.91 -11.49
CA ASP A 13 -19.94 -24.97 -10.36
C ASP A 13 -20.51 -25.29 -8.97
N PRO A 14 -19.70 -25.15 -7.90
CA PRO A 14 -19.63 -23.85 -7.22
C PRO A 14 -18.35 -23.64 -6.41
N SER A 15 -17.47 -22.71 -6.79
CA SER A 15 -16.54 -22.16 -5.78
C SER A 15 -15.92 -20.85 -6.19
N ALA A 16 -16.29 -19.83 -5.41
CA ALA A 16 -15.51 -18.64 -5.06
C ALA A 16 -14.70 -18.02 -6.21
N LYS A 17 -15.04 -16.82 -6.69
CA LYS A 17 -14.56 -15.58 -6.03
C LYS A 17 -13.18 -15.74 -5.33
N THR A 18 -12.20 -16.29 -6.03
CA THR A 18 -10.78 -16.28 -5.63
C THR A 18 -9.92 -15.55 -6.64
N SER A 19 -10.52 -14.72 -7.50
CA SER A 19 -9.79 -13.71 -8.29
C SER A 19 -9.81 -12.32 -7.61
N GLU A 20 -10.12 -12.28 -6.31
CA GLU A 20 -9.55 -11.29 -5.38
C GLU A 20 -8.20 -11.83 -4.88
N GLU A 21 -7.33 -12.26 -5.81
CA GLU A 21 -5.97 -12.62 -5.49
C GLU A 21 -5.33 -11.43 -4.79
N ALA A 22 -5.06 -11.66 -3.51
CA ALA A 22 -4.41 -10.81 -2.56
C ALA A 22 -3.44 -9.85 -3.25
N TRP A 23 -3.79 -8.56 -3.24
CA TRP A 23 -2.90 -7.46 -3.64
C TRP A 23 -1.79 -7.31 -2.60
N ILE A 24 -0.95 -8.33 -2.46
CA ILE A 24 0.41 -8.18 -1.94
C ILE A 24 1.25 -7.81 -3.16
N VAL A 25 0.96 -6.62 -3.72
CA VAL A 25 1.97 -5.95 -4.53
C VAL A 25 3.00 -5.50 -3.53
N GLY A 26 4.01 -6.34 -3.34
CA GLY A 26 5.27 -5.92 -2.73
C GLY A 26 5.63 -4.59 -3.37
N SER A 27 5.86 -3.59 -2.52
CA SER A 27 6.25 -2.24 -2.88
C SER A 27 7.13 -2.27 -4.12
N ASN A 28 6.62 -1.79 -5.26
CA ASN A 28 7.46 -1.41 -6.37
C ASN A 28 7.69 0.11 -6.24
N PRO A 29 8.66 0.56 -5.41
CA PRO A 29 8.87 1.97 -5.08
C PRO A 29 9.42 2.79 -6.26
N GLU A 30 9.59 2.20 -7.45
CA GLU A 30 10.37 2.82 -8.53
C GLU A 30 9.66 3.99 -9.22
N GLN A 31 8.35 4.13 -9.07
CA GLN A 31 7.62 5.24 -9.69
C GLN A 31 7.25 6.27 -8.64
N ALA A 32 7.77 7.49 -8.80
CA ALA A 32 7.45 8.62 -7.95
C ALA A 32 6.74 9.72 -8.75
N ILE A 33 5.81 10.42 -8.10
CA ILE A 33 5.16 11.61 -8.65
C ILE A 33 5.36 12.78 -7.69
N ARG A 34 5.87 13.90 -8.19
CA ARG A 34 6.01 15.12 -7.40
C ARG A 34 4.65 15.77 -7.21
N MET A 35 4.44 16.41 -6.07
CA MET A 35 3.16 17.07 -5.73
C MET A 35 2.67 18.05 -6.82
N ARG A 36 3.56 18.89 -7.39
CA ARG A 36 3.17 19.78 -8.50
C ARG A 36 2.70 18.99 -9.73
N SER A 37 3.39 17.92 -10.09
CA SER A 37 3.03 17.12 -11.28
C SER A 37 1.68 16.44 -11.08
N LEU A 38 1.39 15.97 -9.86
CA LEU A 38 0.08 15.45 -9.51
C LEU A 38 -1.00 16.55 -9.58
N SER A 39 -0.74 17.72 -9.00
CA SER A 39 -1.68 18.84 -9.03
C SER A 39 -2.04 19.24 -10.47
N VAL A 40 -1.03 19.39 -11.34
CA VAL A 40 -1.24 19.70 -12.76
C VAL A 40 -2.04 18.60 -13.46
N TYR A 41 -1.77 17.33 -13.16
CA TYR A 41 -2.54 16.22 -13.72
C TYR A 41 -4.02 16.30 -13.33
N LEU A 42 -4.32 16.56 -12.06
CA LEU A 42 -5.70 16.68 -11.55
C LEU A 42 -6.40 17.92 -12.12
N SER A 43 -5.73 19.07 -12.15
CA SER A 43 -6.28 20.31 -12.74
C SER A 43 -6.61 20.18 -14.22
N ASN A 44 -5.92 19.29 -14.95
CA ASN A 44 -6.18 19.02 -16.36
C ASN A 44 -7.30 17.97 -16.59
N GLY A 45 -8.10 17.64 -15.56
CA GLY A 45 -9.18 16.66 -15.64
C GLY A 45 -8.73 15.21 -15.42
N GLY A 46 -7.48 15.00 -15.00
CA GLY A 46 -7.03 13.71 -14.49
C GLY A 46 -7.71 13.38 -13.15
N ALA A 47 -7.69 12.10 -12.77
CA ALA A 47 -8.29 11.65 -11.52
C ALA A 47 -7.48 10.53 -10.88
N LEU A 48 -7.55 10.43 -9.56
CA LEU A 48 -7.04 9.31 -8.80
C LEU A 48 -7.97 8.10 -8.98
N LYS A 49 -7.36 6.93 -9.19
CA LYS A 49 -8.03 5.64 -9.22
C LYS A 49 -8.09 5.03 -7.82
N ASP A 50 -6.99 5.14 -7.08
CA ASP A 50 -6.81 4.52 -5.78
C ASP A 50 -5.74 5.25 -4.97
N VAL A 51 -5.82 5.16 -3.63
CA VAL A 51 -4.89 5.78 -2.70
C VAL A 51 -4.55 4.81 -1.57
N ARG A 52 -3.25 4.73 -1.27
CA ARG A 52 -2.71 3.96 -0.16
C ARG A 52 -1.83 4.83 0.72
N LEU A 53 -2.04 4.75 2.02
CA LEU A 53 -1.21 5.39 3.04
C LEU A 53 -0.43 4.30 3.77
N VAL A 54 0.89 4.47 3.85
CA VAL A 54 1.79 3.51 4.48
C VAL A 54 2.50 4.20 5.63
N GLU A 55 2.29 3.69 6.83
CA GLU A 55 3.02 4.09 8.02
C GLU A 55 4.42 3.45 8.00
N GLY A 56 5.46 4.28 7.97
CA GLY A 56 6.85 3.85 8.03
C GLY A 56 7.31 3.55 9.44
N GLU A 57 8.53 3.01 9.56
CA GLU A 57 9.18 2.73 10.85
C GLU A 57 9.46 4.00 11.67
N ASP A 58 9.48 5.17 11.04
CA ASP A 58 9.66 6.49 11.66
C ASP A 58 8.35 7.11 12.15
N GLU A 59 7.27 6.32 12.20
CA GLU A 59 5.92 6.74 12.61
C GLU A 59 5.35 7.86 11.71
N ARG A 60 5.85 7.96 10.47
CA ARG A 60 5.33 8.89 9.47
C ARG A 60 4.61 8.17 8.35
N TRP A 61 3.60 8.83 7.81
CA TRP A 61 2.78 8.30 6.72
C TRP A 61 3.30 8.77 5.38
N THR A 62 3.52 7.83 4.46
CA THR A 62 3.83 8.10 3.04
C THR A 62 2.65 7.72 2.17
N MET A 63 2.32 8.58 1.21
CA MET A 63 1.20 8.36 0.30
C MET A 63 1.66 7.77 -1.03
N PHE A 64 0.88 6.80 -1.50
CA PHE A 64 0.99 6.22 -2.82
C PHE A 64 -0.34 6.36 -3.55
N VAL A 65 -0.28 6.68 -4.85
CA VAL A 65 -1.47 6.95 -5.66
C VAL A 65 -1.45 6.18 -6.98
N ARG A 66 -2.62 5.74 -7.43
CA ARG A 66 -2.84 5.22 -8.79
C ARG A 66 -3.70 6.21 -9.56
N LEU A 67 -3.45 6.37 -10.85
CA LEU A 67 -4.16 7.34 -11.70
C LEU A 67 -5.06 6.60 -12.69
N ILE A 68 -6.25 7.12 -13.00
CA ILE A 68 -7.23 6.39 -13.86
C ILE A 68 -6.66 6.06 -15.25
N ASN A 69 -5.86 6.96 -15.82
CA ASN A 69 -5.33 6.84 -17.18
C ASN A 69 -3.80 6.68 -17.24
N ARG A 70 -3.15 6.33 -16.11
CA ARG A 70 -1.71 6.02 -16.11
C ARG A 70 -1.46 4.71 -15.36
N PRO A 71 -0.74 3.75 -15.96
CA PRO A 71 -0.43 2.52 -15.29
C PRO A 71 0.56 2.78 -14.15
N GLY A 72 0.52 1.93 -13.13
CA GLY A 72 1.45 1.99 -12.01
C GLY A 72 0.87 2.64 -10.75
N GLU A 73 1.67 2.54 -9.70
CA GLU A 73 1.46 3.17 -8.41
C GLU A 73 2.63 4.12 -8.17
N TYR A 74 2.32 5.34 -7.76
CA TYR A 74 3.30 6.40 -7.63
C TYR A 74 3.43 6.83 -6.19
N ARG A 75 4.65 6.79 -5.65
CA ARG A 75 4.94 7.44 -4.36
C ARG A 75 4.85 8.95 -4.52
N LEU A 76 4.11 9.61 -3.63
CA LEU A 76 4.02 11.07 -3.62
C LEU A 76 5.30 11.67 -3.03
N ASN A 77 6.00 12.46 -3.84
CA ASN A 77 7.20 13.17 -3.44
C ASN A 77 6.92 14.67 -3.22
N LEU A 78 7.83 15.29 -2.47
CA LEU A 78 7.84 16.74 -2.26
C LEU A 78 7.88 17.50 -3.59
N PHE A 79 7.42 18.74 -3.55
CA PHE A 79 7.36 19.57 -4.75
C PHE A 79 8.76 19.84 -5.36
N LYS A 80 9.75 20.18 -4.53
CA LYS A 80 11.12 20.56 -4.97
C LYS A 80 12.17 19.47 -4.76
N SER A 81 11.77 18.24 -4.43
CA SER A 81 12.71 17.16 -4.08
C SER A 81 12.12 15.80 -4.41
N ASP A 82 12.99 14.83 -4.72
CA ASP A 82 12.60 13.43 -4.92
C ASP A 82 12.47 12.65 -3.60
N GLN A 83 12.56 13.35 -2.48
CA GLN A 83 12.21 12.81 -1.18
C GLN A 83 10.69 12.58 -1.05
N PRO A 84 10.26 11.51 -0.37
CA PRO A 84 8.85 11.27 -0.08
C PRO A 84 8.23 12.46 0.65
N LYS A 85 6.97 12.79 0.32
CA LYS A 85 6.16 13.65 1.18
C LYS A 85 5.64 12.77 2.31
N THR A 86 6.04 13.11 3.54
CA THR A 86 5.59 12.41 4.75
C THR A 86 4.62 13.27 5.55
N TYR A 87 3.69 12.61 6.23
CA TYR A 87 2.72 13.21 7.13
C TYR A 87 2.95 12.67 8.54
N ARG A 88 2.84 13.55 9.54
CA ARG A 88 2.96 13.16 10.95
C ARG A 88 1.76 12.36 11.45
N ASP A 89 0.61 12.56 10.82
CA ASP A 89 -0.68 12.02 11.23
C ASP A 89 -1.42 11.51 9.99
N VAL A 90 -2.14 10.39 10.15
CA VAL A 90 -3.00 9.81 9.12
C VAL A 90 -4.15 10.74 8.78
N ASP A 91 -4.69 11.49 9.75
CA ASP A 91 -5.81 12.40 9.53
C ASP A 91 -5.41 13.55 8.59
N LEU A 92 -4.20 14.08 8.75
CA LEU A 92 -3.66 15.11 7.86
C LEU A 92 -3.44 14.56 6.44
N ALA A 93 -2.99 13.31 6.32
CA ALA A 93 -2.84 12.65 5.04
C ALA A 93 -4.20 12.45 4.36
N ILE A 94 -5.22 12.01 5.09
CA ILE A 94 -6.59 11.85 4.60
C ILE A 94 -7.18 13.18 4.16
N ALA A 95 -7.05 14.23 4.98
CA ALA A 95 -7.53 15.57 4.62
C ALA A 95 -6.89 16.04 3.30
N THR A 96 -5.59 15.84 3.12
CA THR A 96 -4.91 16.14 1.84
C THR A 96 -5.53 15.38 0.67
N VAL A 97 -5.85 14.09 0.84
CA VAL A 97 -6.49 13.28 -0.21
C VAL A 97 -7.88 13.80 -0.58
N ARG A 98 -8.68 14.19 0.42
CA ARG A 98 -10.05 14.65 0.21
C ARG A 98 -10.09 16.08 -0.34
N ASP A 99 -9.40 16.99 0.34
CA ASP A 99 -9.55 18.43 0.15
C ASP A 99 -8.68 18.93 -1.01
N ASP A 100 -7.44 18.46 -1.10
CA ASP A 100 -6.50 18.92 -2.13
C ASP A 100 -6.62 18.10 -3.43
N PHE A 101 -6.83 16.78 -3.32
CA PHE A 101 -6.88 15.90 -4.49
C PHE A 101 -8.28 15.52 -4.95
N GLY A 102 -9.32 15.86 -4.17
CA GLY A 102 -10.71 15.60 -4.54
C GLY A 102 -11.05 14.13 -4.67
N TYR A 103 -10.29 13.22 -4.05
CA TYR A 103 -10.55 11.79 -4.13
C TYR A 103 -11.42 11.35 -2.95
N TYR A 104 -12.62 10.85 -3.25
CA TYR A 104 -13.62 10.43 -2.26
C TYR A 104 -13.83 8.90 -2.19
N GLY A 105 -12.97 8.13 -2.88
CA GLY A 105 -12.99 6.66 -2.83
C GLY A 105 -12.36 6.08 -1.56
N SER A 106 -12.24 4.76 -1.51
CA SER A 106 -11.57 4.05 -0.41
C SER A 106 -10.09 4.44 -0.30
N ILE A 107 -9.59 4.57 0.93
CA ILE A 107 -8.17 4.80 1.23
C ILE A 107 -7.66 3.56 1.96
N THR A 108 -6.68 2.89 1.38
CA THR A 108 -6.06 1.71 2.00
C THR A 108 -5.00 2.15 3.00
N LEU A 109 -5.06 1.65 4.24
CA LEU A 109 -4.02 1.86 5.24
C LEU A 109 -3.13 0.63 5.35
N ALA A 110 -1.82 0.82 5.41
CA ALA A 110 -0.83 -0.22 5.62
C ALA A 110 0.25 0.26 6.61
N THR A 111 0.97 -0.67 7.23
CA THR A 111 2.07 -0.37 8.15
C THR A 111 3.28 -1.23 7.83
N GLU A 112 4.46 -0.60 7.78
CA GLU A 112 5.75 -1.27 7.69
C GLU A 112 6.31 -1.61 9.09
N GLN A 113 5.63 -1.17 10.15
CA GLN A 113 6.05 -1.45 11.52
C GLN A 113 6.05 -2.96 11.78
N ARG A 114 7.18 -3.45 12.26
CA ARG A 114 7.29 -4.80 12.79
C ARG A 114 6.89 -4.81 14.27
N PRO A 115 6.23 -5.88 14.76
CA PRO A 115 5.97 -6.02 16.18
C PRO A 115 7.28 -5.87 16.96
N LYS A 116 7.35 -4.86 17.84
CA LYS A 116 8.45 -4.73 18.79
C LYS A 116 8.27 -5.85 19.81
N ILE A 117 8.88 -7.02 19.55
CA ILE A 117 8.97 -8.07 20.55
C ILE A 117 9.79 -7.48 21.69
N GLY A 118 9.10 -7.05 22.75
CA GLY A 118 9.74 -6.54 23.95
C GLY A 118 10.73 -7.59 24.44
N LYS A 119 11.94 -7.16 24.82
CA LYS A 119 12.87 -8.02 25.54
C LYS A 119 12.09 -8.64 26.70
N ALA A 120 11.82 -9.94 26.65
CA ALA A 120 11.45 -10.68 27.83
C ALA A 120 12.56 -10.38 28.85
N GLN A 121 12.21 -9.68 29.92
CA GLN A 121 13.09 -9.53 31.06
C GLN A 121 13.47 -10.95 31.49
N ALA A 122 14.70 -11.35 31.19
CA ALA A 122 15.32 -12.45 31.88
C ALA A 122 15.40 -12.00 33.35
N GLY A 123 14.59 -12.65 34.18
CA GLY A 123 14.59 -12.49 35.63
C GLY A 123 15.94 -12.88 36.26
N PRO A 124 16.04 -12.73 37.59
CA PRO A 124 17.22 -12.23 38.27
C PRO A 124 18.39 -13.22 38.30
N THR A 125 19.59 -12.64 38.31
CA THR A 125 20.85 -13.25 38.73
C THR A 125 20.69 -13.99 40.06
N THR A 126 20.82 -15.32 40.03
CA THR A 126 21.26 -16.08 41.22
C THR A 126 22.75 -15.79 41.41
N ASP A 127 23.02 -14.91 42.36
CA ASP A 127 24.26 -14.92 43.12
C ASP A 127 24.28 -16.24 43.90
N SER A 128 25.27 -17.08 43.64
CA SER A 128 25.58 -18.23 44.48
C SER A 128 27.03 -18.08 44.90
N ASP A 129 27.23 -17.28 45.96
CA ASP A 129 28.28 -17.51 46.93
C ASP A 129 27.97 -18.83 47.65
N GLU A 130 28.86 -19.82 47.54
CA GLU A 130 28.91 -20.94 48.47
C GLU A 130 30.40 -21.26 48.73
N ASP A 131 30.70 -21.39 50.03
CA ASP A 131 32.00 -21.53 50.72
C ASP A 131 33.01 -22.55 50.15
#